data_AF-A0A522BIA0-F1
#
_entry.id   AF-A0A522BIA0-F1
#
_cell.length_a   1.000
_cell.length_b   1.000
_cell.length_c   1.000
_cell.angle_alpha   90.00
_cell.angle_beta   90.00
_cell.angle_gamma   90.00
#
_symmetry.space_group_name_H-M   'P 1'
#
loop_
_entity.id
_entity.type
_entity.pdbx_description
1 polymer ?
#
loop_
_entity_poly.entity_id
_entity_poly.type
_entity_poly.pdbx_seq_one_letter_code
_entity_poly.pdbx_strand_id
1 'polypeptide(L)'
;MTMSDSAVLALEQALKFESDGREFYLLAAEEAKSALVKAIFLALAEEEGSHVARVRAIYEELKNNPGWPEEIAMVAAQTGVVDVFERESSRLPLPSDISVRGALQKALELEKEAMEFYNLRLLKASCKAETAFYKRLVAEETLHLETLKKALGES
;
A
#
# COMPACT_ATOMS: atom_id res chain seq x y z
N MET A 1 27.76 8.20 -0.61
CA MET A 1 26.51 7.76 0.01
C MET A 1 26.82 6.63 0.96
N THR A 2 26.53 6.82 2.24
CA THR A 2 26.53 5.74 3.23
C THR A 2 25.29 4.85 3.03
N MET A 3 25.28 3.66 3.61
CA MET A 3 24.09 2.78 3.59
C MET A 3 22.87 3.47 4.23
N SER A 4 23.10 4.34 5.23
CA SER A 4 22.06 5.15 5.88
C SER A 4 21.42 6.14 4.91
N ASP A 5 22.22 6.83 4.09
CA ASP A 5 21.72 7.82 3.12
C ASP A 5 20.79 7.16 2.08
N SER A 6 21.10 5.93 1.66
CA SER A 6 20.26 5.21 0.70
C SER A 6 18.94 4.73 1.31
N ALA A 7 18.94 4.35 2.59
CA ALA A 7 17.72 3.94 3.29
C ALA A 7 16.79 5.13 3.53
N VAL A 8 17.33 6.27 3.96
CA VAL A 8 16.55 7.51 4.18
C VAL A 8 15.88 7.97 2.89
N LEU A 9 16.61 8.06 1.78
CA LEU A 9 16.02 8.43 0.47
C LEU A 9 14.95 7.44 0.01
N ALA A 10 15.13 6.15 0.28
CA ALA A 10 14.12 5.15 -0.06
C ALA A 10 12.84 5.31 0.78
N LEU A 11 12.97 5.67 2.05
CA LEU A 11 11.82 5.91 2.92
C LEU A 11 11.10 7.21 2.54
N GLU A 12 11.80 8.24 2.07
CA GLU A 12 11.16 9.45 1.51
C GLU A 12 10.32 9.12 0.28
N GLN A 13 10.86 8.27 -0.61
CA GLN A 13 10.12 7.81 -1.78
C GLN A 13 8.92 6.93 -1.39
N ALA A 14 9.07 6.04 -0.40
CA ALA A 14 7.97 5.24 0.13
C ALA A 14 6.86 6.15 0.71
N LEU A 15 7.23 7.16 1.53
CA LEU A 15 6.27 8.14 2.06
C LEU A 15 5.46 8.82 0.96
N LYS A 16 6.10 9.14 -0.17
CA LYS A 16 5.42 9.72 -1.32
C LYS A 16 4.45 8.73 -1.95
N PHE A 17 4.85 7.48 -2.20
CA PHE A 17 3.95 6.46 -2.74
C PHE A 17 2.70 6.27 -1.88
N GLU A 18 2.87 6.03 -0.58
CA GLU A 18 1.72 5.75 0.29
C GLU A 18 0.83 6.98 0.48
N SER A 19 1.42 8.19 0.52
CA SER A 19 0.64 9.43 0.67
C SER A 19 -0.17 9.75 -0.59
N ASP A 20 0.45 9.61 -1.77
CA ASP A 20 -0.21 9.83 -3.06
C ASP A 20 -1.29 8.77 -3.29
N GLY A 21 -1.02 7.50 -2.95
CA GLY A 21 -1.98 6.39 -3.00
C GLY A 21 -3.19 6.67 -2.09
N ARG A 22 -2.94 7.05 -0.84
CA ARG A 22 -4.00 7.43 0.11
C ARG A 22 -4.88 8.57 -0.41
N GLU A 23 -4.27 9.64 -0.91
CA GLU A 23 -5.01 10.79 -1.44
C GLU A 23 -5.87 10.38 -2.63
N PHE A 24 -5.28 9.61 -3.56
CA PHE A 24 -6.01 9.05 -4.70
C PHE A 24 -7.21 8.22 -4.26
N TYR A 25 -7.04 7.31 -3.29
CA TYR A 25 -8.13 6.45 -2.81
C TYR A 25 -9.25 7.22 -2.13
N LEU A 26 -8.93 8.27 -1.35
CA LEU A 26 -9.96 9.12 -0.77
C LEU A 26 -10.79 9.84 -1.83
N LEU A 27 -10.14 10.45 -2.83
CA LEU A 27 -10.83 11.12 -3.94
C LEU A 27 -11.66 10.14 -4.77
N ALA A 28 -11.09 8.99 -5.10
CA ALA A 28 -11.79 7.95 -5.85
C ALA A 28 -13.00 7.40 -5.09
N ALA A 29 -12.93 7.31 -3.76
CA ALA A 29 -14.07 6.91 -2.92
C ALA A 29 -15.20 7.97 -2.89
N GLU A 30 -14.86 9.25 -2.97
CA GLU A 30 -15.84 10.34 -3.06
C GLU A 30 -16.59 10.32 -4.39
N GLU A 31 -15.89 10.01 -5.48
CA GLU A 31 -16.46 9.95 -6.84
C GLU A 31 -17.15 8.61 -7.16
N ALA A 32 -16.89 7.57 -6.36
CA ALA A 32 -17.41 6.23 -6.58
C ALA A 32 -18.95 6.16 -6.43
N LYS A 33 -19.62 5.80 -7.53
CA LYS A 33 -21.07 5.52 -7.55
C LYS A 33 -21.42 4.12 -7.02
N SER A 34 -20.50 3.17 -7.16
CA SER A 34 -20.68 1.81 -6.64
C SER A 34 -20.32 1.79 -5.15
N ALA A 35 -21.26 1.35 -4.31
CA ALA A 35 -21.04 1.21 -2.87
C ALA A 35 -19.90 0.23 -2.55
N LEU A 36 -19.75 -0.85 -3.33
CA LEU A 36 -18.65 -1.80 -3.17
C LEU A 36 -17.31 -1.12 -3.44
N VAL A 37 -17.18 -0.41 -4.56
CA VAL A 37 -15.92 0.28 -4.93
C VAL A 37 -15.57 1.36 -3.92
N LYS A 38 -16.57 2.13 -3.47
CA LYS A 38 -16.37 3.11 -2.40
C LYS A 38 -15.82 2.46 -1.14
N ALA A 39 -16.37 1.32 -0.71
CA ALA A 39 -15.90 0.62 0.48
C ALA A 39 -14.45 0.11 0.32
N ILE A 40 -14.10 -0.42 -0.86
CA ILE A 40 -12.74 -0.88 -1.17
C ILE A 40 -11.74 0.28 -1.10
N PHE A 41 -12.03 1.41 -1.76
CA PHE A 41 -11.13 2.57 -1.74
C PHE A 41 -10.99 3.19 -0.35
N LEU A 42 -12.05 3.24 0.45
CA LEU A 42 -11.93 3.70 1.83
C LEU A 42 -11.04 2.77 2.67
N ALA A 43 -11.13 1.45 2.47
CA ALA A 43 -10.28 0.48 3.16
C ALA A 43 -8.81 0.60 2.72
N LEU A 44 -8.55 0.74 1.42
CA LEU A 44 -7.20 0.99 0.91
C LEU A 44 -6.61 2.29 1.48
N ALA A 45 -7.38 3.39 1.49
CA ALA A 45 -6.92 4.65 2.08
C ALA A 45 -6.57 4.54 3.59
N GLU A 46 -7.23 3.65 4.32
CA GLU A 46 -6.92 3.37 5.74
C GLU A 46 -5.62 2.58 5.87
N GLU A 47 -5.40 1.56 5.03
CA GLU A 47 -4.15 0.79 4.99
C GLU A 47 -2.96 1.66 4.59
N GLU A 48 -3.12 2.49 3.55
CA GLU A 48 -2.09 3.45 3.13
C GLU A 48 -1.75 4.45 4.23
N GLY A 49 -2.76 4.91 5.00
CA GLY A 49 -2.52 5.76 6.17
C GLY A 49 -1.65 5.07 7.22
N SER A 50 -1.87 3.78 7.41
CA SER A 50 -1.07 2.95 8.32
C SER A 50 0.34 2.70 7.77
N HIS A 51 0.49 2.55 6.45
CA HIS A 51 1.80 2.46 5.79
C HIS A 51 2.59 3.76 5.96
N VAL A 52 1.99 4.92 5.66
CA VAL A 52 2.58 6.25 5.90
C VAL A 52 3.08 6.37 7.34
N ALA A 53 2.24 6.01 8.33
CA ALA A 53 2.61 6.12 9.74
C ALA A 53 3.84 5.27 10.09
N ARG A 54 3.89 4.02 9.59
CA ARG A 54 5.01 3.10 9.85
C ARG A 54 6.29 3.55 9.12
N VAL A 55 6.19 3.91 7.84
CA VAL A 55 7.32 4.41 7.05
C VAL A 55 7.89 5.67 7.72
N ARG A 56 7.03 6.59 8.16
CA ARG A 56 7.44 7.82 8.83
C ARG A 56 8.17 7.55 10.14
N ALA A 57 7.65 6.64 10.96
CA ALA A 57 8.30 6.26 12.21
C ALA A 57 9.73 5.75 11.98
N ILE A 58 9.94 4.89 10.96
CA ILE A 58 11.27 4.38 10.61
C ILE A 58 12.16 5.48 10.04
N TYR A 59 11.62 6.35 9.18
CA TYR A 59 12.33 7.48 8.59
C TYR A 59 12.88 8.44 9.66
N GLU A 60 12.05 8.84 10.63
CA GLU A 60 12.46 9.73 11.71
C GLU A 60 13.52 9.08 12.62
N GLU A 61 13.39 7.78 12.91
CA GLU A 61 14.41 7.06 13.67
C GLU A 61 15.75 7.00 12.95
N LEU A 62 15.76 6.68 11.65
CA LEU A 62 17.00 6.60 10.86
C LEU A 62 17.70 7.94 10.66
N LYS A 63 16.98 9.06 10.77
CA LYS A 63 17.59 10.41 10.73
C LYS A 63 18.32 10.76 12.02
N ASN A 64 17.84 10.25 13.15
CA ASN A 64 18.37 10.57 14.47
C ASN A 64 19.38 9.52 14.96
N ASN A 65 19.22 8.26 14.53
CA ASN A 65 19.98 7.11 14.98
C ASN A 65 20.52 6.29 13.78
N PRO A 66 21.81 5.92 13.77
CA PRO A 66 22.35 5.04 12.73
C PRO A 66 21.91 3.59 12.99
N GLY A 67 20.75 3.20 12.45
CA GLY A 67 20.29 1.81 12.49
C GLY A 67 18.79 1.64 12.29
N TRP A 68 18.37 0.54 11.65
CA TRP A 68 16.95 0.23 11.47
C TRP A 68 16.30 -0.16 12.81
N PRO A 69 15.15 0.43 13.18
CA PRO A 69 14.43 0.10 14.40
C PRO A 69 13.69 -1.24 14.25
N GLU A 70 14.25 -2.33 14.80
CA GLU A 70 13.69 -3.69 14.69
C GLU A 70 12.23 -3.79 15.14
N GLU A 71 11.89 -3.17 16.27
CA GLU A 71 10.53 -3.25 16.84
C GLU A 71 9.47 -2.64 15.91
N ILE A 72 9.81 -1.57 15.18
CA ILE A 72 8.90 -0.89 14.24
C ILE A 72 8.84 -1.66 12.91
N ALA A 73 9.96 -2.24 12.49
CA ALA A 73 10.09 -2.97 11.23
C ALA A 73 9.39 -4.34 11.24
N MET A 74 9.22 -4.97 12.41
CA MET A 74 8.79 -6.37 12.55
C MET A 74 7.31 -6.57 12.91
N VAL A 75 6.45 -5.58 12.67
CA VAL A 75 4.99 -5.68 12.89
C VAL A 75 4.34 -6.68 11.92
N ALA A 76 3.22 -7.33 12.27
CA ALA A 76 2.51 -8.26 11.39
C ALA A 76 1.76 -7.56 10.24
N ALA A 77 1.65 -8.17 9.06
CA ALA A 77 0.94 -7.63 7.87
C ALA A 77 -0.55 -7.37 8.14
N GLN A 78 -1.13 -6.36 7.48
CA GLN A 78 -2.55 -6.03 7.51
C GLN A 78 -3.29 -6.70 6.34
N THR A 79 -4.59 -6.95 6.52
CA THR A 79 -5.47 -7.61 5.54
C THR A 79 -6.84 -6.93 5.45
N GLY A 80 -6.95 -5.67 5.88
CA GLY A 80 -8.22 -4.99 6.10
C GLY A 80 -9.07 -4.85 4.84
N VAL A 81 -8.46 -4.55 3.70
CA VAL A 81 -9.12 -4.42 2.40
C VAL A 81 -9.67 -5.76 1.91
N VAL A 82 -8.99 -6.87 2.20
CA VAL A 82 -9.45 -8.22 1.84
C VAL A 82 -10.74 -8.52 2.60
N ASP A 83 -10.74 -8.29 3.91
CA ASP A 83 -11.91 -8.51 4.77
C ASP A 83 -13.09 -7.63 4.35
N VAL A 84 -12.82 -6.37 3.98
CA VAL A 84 -13.83 -5.44 3.46
C VAL A 84 -14.38 -5.95 2.13
N PHE A 85 -13.53 -6.33 1.17
CA PHE A 85 -13.98 -6.83 -0.11
C PHE A 85 -14.85 -8.08 0.03
N GLU A 86 -14.42 -9.08 0.80
CA GLU A 86 -15.15 -10.33 0.99
C GLU A 86 -16.52 -10.08 1.63
N ARG A 87 -16.56 -9.23 2.66
CA ARG A 87 -17.81 -8.87 3.33
C ARG A 87 -18.77 -8.14 2.40
N GLU A 88 -18.31 -7.11 1.70
CA GLU A 88 -19.18 -6.26 0.88
C GLU A 88 -19.60 -6.93 -0.43
N SER A 89 -18.71 -7.67 -1.10
CA SER A 89 -19.01 -8.37 -2.37
C SER A 89 -20.06 -9.48 -2.21
N SER A 90 -20.24 -10.02 -1.00
CA SER A 90 -21.33 -10.97 -0.70
C SER A 90 -22.73 -10.33 -0.73
N ARG A 91 -22.81 -9.00 -0.69
CA ARG A 91 -24.07 -8.23 -0.55
C ARG A 91 -24.29 -7.24 -1.68
N LEU A 92 -23.23 -6.81 -2.34
CA LEU A 92 -23.24 -5.78 -3.36
C LEU A 92 -22.74 -6.35 -4.70
N PRO A 93 -23.34 -5.96 -5.83
CA PRO A 93 -22.89 -6.42 -7.14
C PRO A 93 -21.50 -5.86 -7.46
N LEU A 94 -20.71 -6.64 -8.19
CA LEU A 94 -19.48 -6.14 -8.80
C LEU A 94 -19.79 -4.97 -9.75
N PRO A 95 -18.92 -3.96 -9.82
CA PRO A 95 -19.14 -2.82 -10.69
C PRO A 95 -19.09 -3.24 -12.17
N SER A 96 -20.14 -2.89 -12.92
CA SER A 96 -20.20 -3.09 -14.37
C SER A 96 -20.02 -1.79 -15.17
N ASP A 97 -19.95 -0.64 -14.50
CA ASP A 97 -19.84 0.68 -15.12
C ASP A 97 -18.40 0.93 -15.63
N ILE A 98 -18.28 1.37 -16.88
CA ILE A 98 -17.00 1.72 -17.52
C ILE A 98 -16.27 2.84 -16.75
N SER A 99 -17.01 3.79 -16.16
CA SER A 99 -16.42 4.88 -15.37
C SER A 99 -15.71 4.37 -14.11
N VAL A 100 -16.21 3.29 -13.50
CA VAL A 100 -15.58 2.65 -12.33
C VAL A 100 -14.30 1.90 -12.72
N ARG A 101 -14.26 1.35 -13.95
CA ARG A 101 -13.07 0.64 -14.47
C ARG A 101 -11.84 1.54 -14.55
N GLY A 102 -12.00 2.81 -14.90
CA GLY A 102 -10.89 3.76 -15.00
C GLY A 102 -10.18 3.97 -13.66
N ALA A 103 -10.94 4.21 -12.58
CA ALA A 103 -10.39 4.41 -11.24
C ALA A 103 -9.71 3.14 -10.69
N LEU A 104 -10.33 1.96 -10.88
CA LEU A 104 -9.75 0.68 -10.46
C LEU A 104 -8.48 0.33 -11.28
N GLN A 105 -8.45 0.65 -12.57
CA GLN A 105 -7.26 0.46 -13.40
C GLN A 105 -6.11 1.34 -12.92
N LYS A 106 -6.40 2.61 -12.60
CA LYS A 106 -5.40 3.52 -12.06
C LYS A 106 -4.88 3.06 -10.70
N ALA A 107 -5.77 2.55 -9.83
CA ALA A 107 -5.39 1.93 -8.57
C ALA A 107 -4.41 0.77 -8.80
N LEU A 108 -4.70 -0.15 -9.73
CA LEU A 108 -3.79 -1.26 -10.07
C LEU A 108 -2.42 -0.78 -10.56
N GLU A 109 -2.35 0.33 -11.28
CA GLU A 109 -1.07 0.90 -11.71
C GLU A 109 -0.26 1.44 -10.53
N LEU A 110 -0.90 2.17 -9.61
CA LEU A 110 -0.26 2.69 -8.41
C LEU A 110 0.31 1.54 -7.55
N GLU A 111 -0.48 0.48 -7.32
CA GLU A 111 -0.04 -0.70 -6.59
C GLU A 111 1.16 -1.40 -7.26
N LYS A 112 1.14 -1.52 -8.59
CA LYS A 112 2.27 -2.13 -9.34
C LYS A 112 3.54 -1.30 -9.21
N GLU A 113 3.44 0.02 -9.32
CA GLU A 113 4.57 0.93 -9.18
C GLU A 113 5.18 0.86 -7.77
N ALA A 114 4.34 0.86 -6.72
CA ALA A 114 4.78 0.68 -5.34
C ALA A 114 5.44 -0.69 -5.12
N MET A 115 4.82 -1.76 -5.61
CA MET A 115 5.37 -3.12 -5.55
C MET A 115 6.73 -3.25 -6.25
N GLU A 116 6.89 -2.68 -7.44
CA GLU A 116 8.18 -2.69 -8.15
C GLU A 116 9.26 -2.01 -7.31
N PHE A 117 8.93 -0.84 -6.76
CA PHE A 117 9.83 -0.11 -5.88
C PHE A 117 10.21 -0.93 -4.63
N TYR A 118 9.24 -1.53 -3.93
CA TYR A 118 9.50 -2.31 -2.72
C TYR A 118 10.27 -3.60 -2.99
N ASN A 119 10.04 -4.27 -4.13
CA ASN A 119 10.85 -5.42 -4.54
C ASN A 119 12.31 -5.01 -4.81
N LEU A 120 12.54 -3.87 -5.46
CA LEU A 120 13.90 -3.34 -5.66
C LEU A 120 14.57 -2.99 -4.33
N ARG A 121 13.82 -2.48 -3.35
CA ARG A 121 14.33 -2.23 -2.00
C ARG A 121 14.67 -3.50 -1.25
N LEU A 122 13.85 -4.54 -1.38
CA LEU A 122 14.12 -5.84 -0.77
C LEU A 122 15.44 -6.46 -1.25
N LEU A 123 15.78 -6.31 -2.53
CA LEU A 123 17.06 -6.76 -3.10
C LEU A 123 18.27 -5.96 -2.57
N LYS A 124 18.04 -4.72 -2.14
CA LYS A 124 19.08 -3.81 -1.61
C LYS A 124 19.15 -3.79 -0.09
N ALA A 125 18.26 -4.53 0.58
CA ALA A 125 18.17 -4.54 2.03
C ALA A 125 19.48 -5.02 2.66
N SER A 126 19.97 -4.25 3.62
CA SER A 126 21.30 -4.45 4.22
C SER A 126 21.27 -5.17 5.56
N CYS A 127 20.09 -5.27 6.18
CA CYS A 127 19.89 -5.88 7.48
C CYS A 127 18.52 -6.59 7.58
N LYS A 128 18.37 -7.45 8.59
CA LYS A 128 17.14 -8.23 8.80
C LYS A 128 15.89 -7.37 8.99
N ALA A 129 16.04 -6.24 9.69
CA ALA A 129 14.94 -5.31 9.92
C ALA A 129 14.43 -4.69 8.60
N GLU A 130 15.34 -4.17 7.78
CA GLU A 130 15.01 -3.63 6.46
C GLU A 130 14.36 -4.70 5.55
N THR A 131 14.92 -5.91 5.53
CA THR A 131 14.35 -7.03 4.78
C THR A 131 12.94 -7.37 5.25
N ALA A 132 12.70 -7.44 6.56
CA ALA A 132 11.39 -7.76 7.12
C ALA A 132 10.36 -6.69 6.77
N PHE A 133 10.74 -5.41 6.89
CA PHE A 133 9.88 -4.28 6.58
C PHE A 133 9.42 -4.28 5.11
N TYR A 134 10.36 -4.31 4.15
CA TYR A 134 9.98 -4.28 2.72
C TYR A 134 9.29 -5.57 2.26
N LYS A 135 9.65 -6.74 2.83
CA LYS A 135 8.94 -7.99 2.54
C LYS A 135 7.47 -7.91 2.95
N ARG A 136 7.17 -7.20 4.03
CA ARG A 136 5.81 -7.00 4.54
C ARG A 136 5.02 -6.05 3.64
N LEU A 137 5.58 -4.89 3.27
CA LEU A 137 4.92 -3.97 2.32
C LEU A 137 4.60 -4.67 1.00
N VAL A 138 5.56 -5.43 0.43
CA VAL A 138 5.29 -6.22 -0.78
C VAL A 138 4.11 -7.19 -0.59
N ALA A 139 3.99 -7.82 0.58
CA ALA A 139 2.88 -8.73 0.86
C ALA A 139 1.54 -8.01 0.95
N GLU A 140 1.49 -6.84 1.60
CA GLU A 140 0.28 -6.00 1.71
C GLU A 140 -0.15 -5.45 0.34
N GLU A 141 0.78 -4.84 -0.42
CA GLU A 141 0.46 -4.32 -1.76
C GLU A 141 0.04 -5.44 -2.73
N THR A 142 0.54 -6.67 -2.53
CA THR A 142 0.05 -7.83 -3.29
C THR A 142 -1.42 -8.10 -2.98
N LEU A 143 -1.84 -8.02 -1.71
CA LEU A 143 -3.24 -8.20 -1.33
C LEU A 143 -4.12 -7.06 -1.86
N HIS A 144 -3.62 -5.82 -1.86
CA HIS A 144 -4.31 -4.67 -2.46
C HIS A 144 -4.56 -4.92 -3.96
N LEU A 145 -3.50 -5.26 -4.70
CA LEU A 145 -3.55 -5.55 -6.13
C LEU A 145 -4.51 -6.68 -6.46
N GLU A 146 -4.45 -7.80 -5.74
CA GLU A 146 -5.35 -8.94 -5.96
C GLU A 146 -6.81 -8.59 -5.64
N THR A 147 -7.05 -7.76 -4.62
CA THR A 147 -8.39 -7.27 -4.29
C THR A 147 -8.95 -6.38 -5.39
N LEU A 148 -8.13 -5.47 -5.94
CA LEU A 148 -8.51 -4.60 -7.06
C LEU A 148 -8.81 -5.40 -8.34
N LYS A 149 -8.02 -6.44 -8.66
CA LYS A 149 -8.30 -7.34 -9.80
C LYS A 149 -9.65 -8.04 -9.66
N LYS A 150 -9.92 -8.61 -8.48
CA LYS A 150 -11.23 -9.23 -8.18
C LYS A 150 -12.37 -8.22 -8.35
N ALA A 151 -12.18 -6.98 -7.89
CA ALA A 151 -13.17 -5.91 -8.04
C ALA A 151 -13.41 -5.51 -9.51
N LEU A 152 -12.39 -5.60 -10.38
CA LEU A 152 -12.49 -5.41 -11.83
C LEU A 152 -13.12 -6.60 -12.59
N GLY A 153 -13.27 -7.74 -11.91
CA GLY A 153 -13.67 -9.00 -12.53
C GLY A 153 -12.55 -9.64 -13.36
N GLU A 154 -11.29 -9.29 -13.12
CA GLU A 154 -10.14 -9.96 -13.70
C GLU A 154 -9.82 -11.21 -12.86
N SER A 155 -9.71 -12.36 -13.53
CA SER A 155 -9.39 -13.67 -12.93
C SER A 155 -7.93 -14.03 -13.19
#